data_AF-A0A3C1BZM1-F1
#
_entry.id   AF-A0A3C1BZM1-F1
#
_cell.length_a   1.000
_cell.length_b   1.000
_cell.length_c   1.000
_cell.angle_alpha   90.00
_cell.angle_beta   90.00
_cell.angle_gamma   90.00
#
_symmetry.space_group_name_H-M   'P 1'
#
loop_
_entity.id
_entity.type
_entity.pdbx_description
1 polymer ?
#
loop_
_entity_poly.entity_id
_entity_poly.type
_entity_poly.pdbx_seq_one_letter_code
_entity_poly.pdbx_strand_id
1 'polypeptide(L)'
;MAAARKAYDKLTALQKLLVENYELLQAAETKLSGSALEKNAENCYQTTGQYIQSLGTPGIGSIGGEWGVIGMSRSGLTVPGLEEYYQKALDYIKQSIDPETMRLHSAKSTDNSRMILALTAIGKDATDIDGYNLVAGLSDLDYVTYQGNNGPIWALIALDSGNYPASGTATRQALIEKLLNVQTTDGGWAVTGSKADTDMTGMALQALAPYCESNEQVRAAVDKAIDRLSQMQQEDGSFCADYGDGNPIPTSESIAQVITGLSALGIDPATDSRFVKSGGSALEALLRYYVDGGGFRHLLDGERDGMATEQGYYALTAYFRFRSGAKRLYDMTDVLDKGGDPTDLPAQISVKRETQPAQSGKKKSVSPLLIAGIALMVLGAGAVATLVIIQRHTSKNEE
;
A
#
# COMPACT_ATOMS: atom_id res chain seq x y z
N MET A 1 11.60 -25.67 23.82
CA MET A 1 12.44 -26.18 22.71
C MET A 1 13.87 -26.47 23.13
N ALA A 2 14.66 -25.50 23.62
CA ALA A 2 16.05 -25.73 24.03
C ALA A 2 16.25 -26.88 25.05
N ALA A 3 15.32 -27.06 25.99
CA ALA A 3 15.34 -28.19 26.92
C ALA A 3 15.07 -29.56 26.26
N ALA A 4 14.21 -29.60 25.23
CA ALA A 4 13.90 -30.83 24.48
C ALA A 4 15.09 -31.25 23.59
N ARG A 5 15.73 -30.30 22.90
CA ARG A 5 16.99 -30.53 22.17
C ARG A 5 18.08 -31.06 23.10
N LYS A 6 18.30 -30.37 24.21
CA LYS A 6 19.30 -30.75 25.22
C LYS A 6 19.01 -32.11 25.85
N ALA A 7 17.75 -32.52 25.98
CA ALA A 7 17.38 -33.85 26.45
C ALA A 7 17.67 -34.92 25.38
N TYR A 8 17.32 -34.66 24.12
CA TYR A 8 17.65 -35.55 22.98
C TYR A 8 19.16 -35.74 22.83
N ASP A 9 19.95 -34.67 22.94
CA ASP A 9 21.41 -34.72 22.78
C ASP A 9 22.11 -35.57 23.83
N LYS A 10 21.50 -35.71 25.02
CA LYS A 10 21.98 -36.57 26.11
C LYS A 10 21.67 -38.06 25.94
N LEU A 11 20.83 -38.43 24.97
CA LEU A 11 20.50 -39.83 24.70
C LEU A 11 21.68 -40.55 24.06
N THR A 12 21.84 -41.83 24.40
CA THR A 12 22.78 -42.72 23.71
C THR A 12 22.31 -43.01 22.28
N ALA A 13 23.19 -43.52 21.41
CA ALA A 13 22.86 -43.84 20.02
C ALA A 13 21.65 -44.81 19.91
N LEU A 14 21.60 -45.83 20.77
CA LEU A 14 20.48 -46.78 20.82
C LEU A 14 19.17 -46.12 21.27
N GLN A 15 19.23 -45.19 22.22
CA GLN A 15 18.05 -44.45 22.67
C GLN A 15 17.53 -43.46 21.63
N LYS A 16 18.42 -42.85 20.82
CA LYS A 16 18.01 -41.97 19.72
C LYS A 16 17.23 -42.70 18.62
N LEU A 17 17.50 -43.99 18.40
CA LEU A 17 16.74 -44.83 17.46
C LEU A 17 15.28 -45.07 17.89
N LEU A 18 14.97 -44.88 19.17
CA LEU A 18 13.63 -45.05 19.74
C LEU A 18 12.82 -43.73 19.74
N VAL A 19 13.37 -42.63 19.25
CA VAL A 19 12.69 -41.31 19.22
C VAL A 19 11.91 -41.16 17.92
N GLU A 20 10.60 -41.37 17.98
CA GLU A 20 9.71 -41.35 16.81
C GLU A 20 9.30 -39.94 16.35
N ASN A 21 9.44 -38.93 17.21
CA ASN A 21 9.00 -37.55 16.97
C ASN A 21 10.14 -36.56 16.72
N TYR A 22 11.32 -37.05 16.34
CA TYR A 22 12.49 -36.21 16.09
C TYR A 22 12.27 -35.19 14.95
N GLU A 23 11.57 -35.60 13.89
CA GLU A 23 11.20 -34.71 12.77
C GLU A 23 10.25 -33.59 13.22
N LEU A 24 9.34 -33.85 14.17
CA LEU A 24 8.48 -32.81 14.75
C LEU A 24 9.30 -31.80 15.58
N LEU A 25 10.29 -32.27 16.35
CA LEU A 25 11.20 -31.39 17.07
C LEU A 25 12.03 -30.53 16.10
N GLN A 26 12.57 -31.12 15.03
CA GLN A 26 13.30 -30.37 14.00
C GLN A 26 12.42 -29.35 13.30
N ALA A 27 11.22 -29.73 12.84
CA ALA A 27 10.29 -28.82 12.18
C ALA A 27 9.90 -27.64 13.08
N ALA A 28 9.65 -27.92 14.35
CA ALA A 28 9.28 -26.90 15.32
C ALA A 28 10.48 -26.05 15.75
N GLU A 29 11.71 -26.57 15.75
CA GLU A 29 12.92 -25.78 15.94
C GLU A 29 13.25 -24.90 14.73
N THR A 30 13.08 -25.40 13.50
CA THR A 30 13.20 -24.61 12.27
C THR A 30 12.19 -23.46 12.28
N LYS A 31 10.94 -23.76 12.67
CA LYS A 31 9.88 -22.75 12.85
C LYS A 31 10.21 -21.75 13.95
N LEU A 32 10.85 -22.17 15.04
CA LEU A 32 11.20 -21.30 16.16
C LEU A 32 12.47 -20.49 15.91
N SER A 33 13.42 -21.04 15.14
CA SER A 33 14.64 -20.35 14.75
C SER A 33 14.39 -19.36 13.64
N GLY A 34 13.28 -19.49 12.89
CA GLY A 34 13.03 -18.76 11.64
C GLY A 34 13.95 -19.24 10.52
N SER A 35 13.44 -19.25 9.29
CA SER A 35 14.28 -19.46 8.10
C SER A 35 15.34 -18.36 7.98
N ALA A 36 16.42 -18.61 7.23
CA ALA A 36 17.42 -17.57 6.96
C ALA A 36 16.80 -16.32 6.31
N LEU A 37 15.79 -16.52 5.45
CA LEU A 37 15.00 -15.46 4.83
C LEU A 37 14.21 -14.66 5.89
N GLU A 38 13.52 -15.32 6.82
CA GLU A 38 12.77 -14.63 7.88
C GLU A 38 13.69 -13.82 8.79
N LYS A 39 14.87 -14.36 9.17
CA LYS A 39 15.87 -13.61 9.95
C LYS A 39 16.38 -12.39 9.20
N ASN A 40 16.62 -12.54 7.89
CA ASN A 40 17.04 -11.42 7.05
C ASN A 40 15.95 -10.36 6.97
N ALA A 41 14.69 -10.77 6.74
CA ALA A 41 13.54 -9.87 6.71
C ALA A 41 13.39 -9.11 8.04
N GLU A 42 13.54 -9.79 9.18
CA GLU A 42 13.45 -9.19 10.51
C GLU A 42 14.57 -8.15 10.71
N ASN A 43 15.80 -8.47 10.31
CA ASN A 43 16.91 -7.54 10.37
C ASN A 43 16.66 -6.30 9.49
N CYS A 44 16.25 -6.49 8.24
CA CYS A 44 15.92 -5.39 7.33
C CYS A 44 14.78 -4.53 7.88
N TYR A 45 13.76 -5.15 8.47
CA TYR A 45 12.63 -4.47 9.10
C TYR A 45 13.06 -3.61 10.29
N GLN A 46 13.80 -4.19 11.24
CA GLN A 46 14.25 -3.48 12.43
C GLN A 46 15.18 -2.32 12.10
N THR A 47 16.20 -2.55 11.25
CA THR A 47 17.17 -1.52 10.87
C THR A 47 16.54 -0.43 10.02
N THR A 48 15.60 -0.74 9.13
CA THR A 48 14.86 0.27 8.36
C THR A 48 13.98 1.11 9.26
N GLY A 49 13.27 0.51 10.21
CA GLY A 49 12.46 1.26 11.18
C GLY A 49 13.31 2.21 12.03
N GLN A 50 14.47 1.74 12.50
CA GLN A 50 15.44 2.59 13.22
C GLN A 50 15.98 3.72 12.35
N TYR A 51 16.26 3.45 11.08
CA TYR A 51 16.68 4.47 10.13
C TYR A 51 15.61 5.55 9.94
N ILE A 52 14.36 5.16 9.64
CA ILE A 52 13.24 6.10 9.47
C ILE A 52 13.04 6.93 10.75
N GLN A 53 13.07 6.29 11.93
CA GLN A 53 12.97 6.99 13.21
C GLN A 53 14.13 7.97 13.44
N SER A 54 15.33 7.66 12.95
CA SER A 54 16.51 8.54 13.10
C SER A 54 16.44 9.80 12.23
N LEU A 55 15.57 9.85 11.21
CA LEU A 55 15.37 11.04 10.36
C LEU A 55 14.72 12.21 11.11
N GLY A 56 14.18 11.98 12.31
CA GLY A 56 13.58 13.00 13.16
C GLY A 56 12.07 13.15 12.94
N THR A 57 11.53 14.32 13.30
CA THR A 57 10.10 14.60 13.18
C THR A 57 9.65 14.55 11.72
N PRO A 58 8.66 13.72 11.35
CA PRO A 58 8.14 13.68 9.99
C PRO A 58 7.58 15.04 9.52
N GLY A 59 7.65 15.28 8.21
CA GLY A 59 7.00 16.38 7.52
C GLY A 59 5.55 16.07 7.15
N ILE A 60 4.93 16.96 6.37
CA ILE A 60 3.61 16.73 5.76
C ILE A 60 3.82 16.46 4.26
N GLY A 61 3.22 15.39 3.76
CA GLY A 61 3.45 14.86 2.41
C GLY A 61 3.75 13.36 2.44
N SER A 62 3.75 12.74 1.25
CA SER A 62 3.86 11.28 1.12
C SER A 62 5.19 10.78 1.65
N ILE A 63 6.29 11.29 1.06
CA ILE A 63 7.66 10.93 1.44
C ILE A 63 8.11 11.80 2.61
N GLY A 64 8.74 11.18 3.60
CA GLY A 64 9.22 11.85 4.81
C GLY A 64 8.08 12.29 5.73
N GLY A 65 6.86 11.83 5.47
CA GLY A 65 5.63 12.23 6.16
C GLY A 65 4.69 11.05 6.41
N GLU A 66 3.54 11.02 5.74
CA GLU A 66 2.44 10.12 6.08
C GLU A 66 2.80 8.62 6.03
N TRP A 67 3.55 8.17 5.01
CA TRP A 67 3.90 6.74 4.89
C TRP A 67 4.87 6.31 6.00
N GLY A 68 5.85 7.15 6.33
CA GLY A 68 6.73 6.94 7.48
C GLY A 68 5.96 6.88 8.80
N VAL A 69 4.99 7.78 9.01
CA VAL A 69 4.14 7.80 10.21
C VAL A 69 3.30 6.53 10.34
N ILE A 70 2.66 6.08 9.25
CA ILE A 70 1.89 4.83 9.24
C ILE A 70 2.81 3.64 9.52
N GLY A 71 3.95 3.54 8.80
CA GLY A 71 4.91 2.47 8.98
C GLY A 71 5.39 2.34 10.43
N MET A 72 5.80 3.46 11.06
CA MET A 72 6.26 3.49 12.45
C MET A 72 5.13 3.16 13.45
N SER A 73 3.97 3.80 13.30
CA SER A 73 2.86 3.59 14.24
C SER A 73 2.36 2.14 14.21
N ARG A 74 2.29 1.55 13.01
CA ARG A 74 1.80 0.17 12.82
C ARG A 74 2.86 -0.89 13.13
N SER A 75 4.14 -0.53 13.18
CA SER A 75 5.23 -1.42 13.64
C SER A 75 5.40 -1.42 15.16
N GLY A 76 4.74 -0.50 15.87
CA GLY A 76 4.93 -0.29 17.31
C GLY A 76 6.13 0.60 17.66
N LEU A 77 6.78 1.21 16.66
CA LEU A 77 7.77 2.25 16.90
C LEU A 77 7.12 3.57 17.28
N THR A 78 7.82 4.35 18.08
CA THR A 78 7.43 5.73 18.38
C THR A 78 7.72 6.63 17.18
N VAL A 79 6.74 7.46 16.80
CA VAL A 79 6.96 8.56 15.84
C VAL A 79 7.71 9.70 16.55
N PRO A 80 8.94 10.06 16.13
CA PRO A 80 9.67 11.18 16.72
C PRO A 80 8.89 12.48 16.56
N GLY A 81 8.85 13.29 17.62
CA GLY A 81 8.15 14.58 17.60
C GLY A 81 6.67 14.45 17.25
N LEU A 82 5.98 13.39 17.68
CA LEU A 82 4.58 13.12 17.33
C LEU A 82 3.64 14.33 17.51
N GLU A 83 3.77 15.07 18.62
CA GLU A 83 2.97 16.28 18.85
C GLU A 83 3.32 17.41 17.86
N GLU A 84 4.61 17.56 17.50
CA GLU A 84 5.05 18.52 16.49
C GLU A 84 4.54 18.13 15.09
N TYR A 85 4.59 16.84 14.73
CA TYR A 85 3.99 16.33 13.50
C TYR A 85 2.47 16.60 13.47
N TYR A 86 1.76 16.30 14.56
CA TYR A 86 0.32 16.56 14.63
C TYR A 86 0.00 18.05 14.50
N GLN A 87 0.79 18.94 15.12
CA GLN A 87 0.62 20.37 14.94
C GLN A 87 0.86 20.80 13.48
N LYS A 88 1.89 20.27 12.81
CA LYS A 88 2.12 20.52 11.37
C LYS A 88 0.94 20.02 10.52
N ALA A 89 0.35 18.88 10.87
CA ALA A 89 -0.82 18.34 10.17
C ALA A 89 -2.05 19.25 10.35
N LEU A 90 -2.30 19.74 11.57
CA LEU A 90 -3.35 20.72 11.84
C LEU A 90 -3.16 22.00 11.02
N ASP A 91 -1.94 22.53 10.98
CA ASP A 91 -1.62 23.75 10.23
C ASP A 91 -1.82 23.54 8.73
N TYR A 92 -1.41 22.40 8.18
CA TYR A 92 -1.64 22.04 6.79
C TYR A 92 -3.13 21.91 6.45
N ILE A 93 -3.91 21.24 7.31
CA ILE A 93 -5.36 21.08 7.13
C ILE A 93 -6.02 22.46 7.07
N LYS A 94 -5.75 23.32 8.05
CA LYS A 94 -6.30 24.69 8.10
C LYS A 94 -5.97 25.52 6.87
N GLN A 95 -4.77 25.36 6.33
CA GLN A 95 -4.32 26.11 5.15
C GLN A 95 -4.90 25.58 3.84
N SER A 96 -5.17 24.27 3.76
CA SER A 96 -5.49 23.60 2.49
C SER A 96 -6.97 23.26 2.34
N ILE A 97 -7.69 23.09 3.44
CA ILE A 97 -9.06 22.58 3.40
C ILE A 97 -10.03 23.63 2.85
N ASP A 98 -10.84 23.20 1.89
CA ASP A 98 -12.04 23.93 1.49
C ASP A 98 -13.15 23.65 2.51
N PRO A 99 -13.64 24.63 3.28
CA PRO A 99 -14.64 24.42 4.32
C PRO A 99 -16.02 24.04 3.78
N GLU A 100 -16.32 24.29 2.50
CA GLU A 100 -17.60 23.90 1.89
C GLU A 100 -17.63 22.40 1.55
N THR A 101 -16.49 21.86 1.13
CA THR A 101 -16.39 20.49 0.62
C THR A 101 -15.59 19.55 1.52
N MET A 102 -14.90 20.08 2.53
CA MET A 102 -13.93 19.38 3.38
C MET A 102 -12.78 18.69 2.61
N ARG A 103 -12.50 19.15 1.39
CA ARG A 103 -11.43 18.62 0.53
C ARG A 103 -10.13 19.36 0.78
N LEU A 104 -9.03 18.62 0.93
CA LEU A 104 -7.69 19.19 1.04
C LEU A 104 -7.13 19.65 -0.31
N HIS A 105 -7.70 19.17 -1.42
CA HIS A 105 -7.29 19.52 -2.76
C HIS A 105 -8.47 19.44 -3.72
N SER A 106 -8.55 20.32 -4.73
CA SER A 106 -9.71 20.38 -5.65
C SER A 106 -9.82 19.17 -6.61
N ALA A 107 -8.73 18.43 -6.78
CA ALA A 107 -8.62 17.33 -7.76
C ALA A 107 -7.92 16.06 -7.23
N LYS A 108 -7.55 16.01 -5.94
CA LYS A 108 -6.77 14.90 -5.37
C LYS A 108 -7.46 14.36 -4.11
N SER A 109 -8.43 13.47 -4.30
CA SER A 109 -9.12 12.79 -3.20
C SER A 109 -8.16 12.02 -2.30
N THR A 110 -7.05 11.55 -2.88
CA THR A 110 -5.96 10.87 -2.17
C THR A 110 -5.28 11.72 -1.10
N ASP A 111 -5.35 13.07 -1.15
CA ASP A 111 -4.81 13.92 -0.09
C ASP A 111 -5.64 13.78 1.20
N ASN A 112 -6.98 13.72 1.11
CA ASN A 112 -7.85 13.39 2.23
C ASN A 112 -7.55 11.97 2.74
N SER A 113 -7.48 10.97 1.85
CA SER A 113 -7.23 9.59 2.24
C SER A 113 -5.91 9.42 3.01
N ARG A 114 -4.80 10.00 2.52
CA ARG A 114 -3.49 9.90 3.18
C ARG A 114 -3.49 10.54 4.56
N MET A 115 -4.07 11.74 4.68
CA MET A 115 -4.16 12.44 5.97
C MET A 115 -5.05 11.68 6.96
N ILE A 116 -6.19 11.13 6.52
CA ILE A 116 -7.05 10.26 7.35
C ILE A 116 -6.25 9.07 7.87
N LEU A 117 -5.50 8.38 7.01
CA LEU A 117 -4.73 7.19 7.40
C LEU A 117 -3.62 7.52 8.42
N ALA A 118 -2.85 8.59 8.18
CA ALA A 118 -1.79 8.97 9.10
C ALA A 118 -2.33 9.40 10.47
N LEU A 119 -3.40 10.20 10.49
CA LEU A 119 -4.06 10.62 11.73
C LEU A 119 -4.69 9.46 12.49
N THR A 120 -5.35 8.54 11.79
CA THR A 120 -5.92 7.33 12.40
C THR A 120 -4.83 6.44 13.00
N ALA A 121 -3.68 6.30 12.31
CA ALA A 121 -2.56 5.49 12.80
C ALA A 121 -1.99 6.01 14.13
N ILE A 122 -2.08 7.32 14.37
CA ILE A 122 -1.66 7.97 15.63
C ILE A 122 -2.83 8.20 16.61
N GLY A 123 -4.00 7.61 16.35
CA GLY A 123 -5.16 7.65 17.25
C GLY A 123 -5.95 8.96 17.24
N LYS A 124 -5.82 9.77 16.20
CA LYS A 124 -6.63 10.99 16.01
C LYS A 124 -7.84 10.67 15.13
N ASP A 125 -9.01 11.13 15.56
CA ASP A 125 -10.27 10.91 14.87
C ASP A 125 -10.40 11.84 13.65
N ALA A 126 -10.31 11.27 12.45
CA ALA A 126 -10.38 12.04 11.21
C ALA A 126 -11.78 12.61 10.88
N THR A 127 -12.81 12.28 11.66
CA THR A 127 -14.14 12.92 11.55
C THR A 127 -14.23 14.25 12.29
N ASP A 128 -13.29 14.53 13.20
CA ASP A 128 -13.21 15.78 13.95
C ASP A 128 -11.76 16.12 14.30
N ILE A 129 -11.12 16.83 13.37
CA ILE A 129 -9.78 17.38 13.54
C ILE A 129 -9.90 18.89 13.65
N ASP A 130 -9.95 19.40 14.89
CA ASP A 130 -10.15 20.83 15.17
C ASP A 130 -11.40 21.41 14.47
N GLY A 131 -12.49 20.64 14.48
CA GLY A 131 -13.76 21.01 13.83
C GLY A 131 -13.85 20.65 12.34
N TYR A 132 -12.80 20.10 11.73
CA TYR A 132 -12.82 19.65 10.33
C TYR A 132 -13.06 18.15 10.22
N ASN A 133 -14.01 17.75 9.37
CA ASN A 133 -14.30 16.35 9.07
C ASN A 133 -13.63 15.95 7.75
N LEU A 134 -12.42 15.37 7.82
CA LEU A 134 -11.67 14.97 6.63
C LEU A 134 -12.34 13.83 5.85
N VAL A 135 -13.09 12.97 6.55
CA VAL A 135 -13.84 11.86 5.95
C VAL A 135 -14.96 12.38 5.05
N ALA A 136 -15.62 13.48 5.44
CA ALA A 136 -16.65 14.13 4.61
C ALA A 136 -16.11 14.61 3.26
N GLY A 137 -14.82 14.93 3.16
CA GLY A 137 -14.17 15.28 1.89
C GLY A 137 -14.18 14.15 0.85
N LEU A 138 -14.46 12.91 1.27
CA LEU A 138 -14.56 11.72 0.41
C LEU A 138 -16.00 11.37 0.03
N SER A 139 -17.00 12.21 0.32
CA SER A 139 -18.43 11.86 0.15
C SER A 139 -18.95 11.85 -1.30
N ASP A 140 -18.14 12.29 -2.27
CA ASP A 140 -18.54 12.48 -3.67
C ASP A 140 -17.78 11.51 -4.59
N LEU A 141 -18.51 10.58 -5.19
CA LEU A 141 -17.93 9.53 -6.04
C LEU A 141 -17.29 10.10 -7.31
N ASP A 142 -17.82 11.16 -7.90
CA ASP A 142 -17.25 11.77 -9.11
C ASP A 142 -15.90 12.41 -8.80
N TYR A 143 -15.82 13.09 -7.66
CA TYR A 143 -14.56 13.61 -7.14
C TYR A 143 -13.56 12.50 -6.80
N VAL A 144 -14.00 11.46 -6.07
CA VAL A 144 -13.13 10.35 -5.68
C VAL A 144 -12.61 9.60 -6.91
N THR A 145 -13.41 9.42 -7.95
CA THR A 145 -13.02 8.71 -9.19
C THR A 145 -12.22 9.57 -10.17
N TYR A 146 -12.04 10.86 -9.91
CA TYR A 146 -11.33 11.78 -10.80
C TYR A 146 -9.89 11.35 -11.11
N GLN A 147 -9.21 10.71 -10.15
CA GLN A 147 -7.84 10.20 -10.29
C GLN A 147 -7.77 8.77 -10.86
N GLY A 148 -8.83 8.31 -11.53
CA GLY A 148 -8.95 6.91 -11.95
C GLY A 148 -9.10 5.97 -10.76
N ASN A 149 -8.64 4.73 -10.91
CA ASN A 149 -8.84 3.70 -9.89
C ASN A 149 -8.09 3.98 -8.57
N ASN A 150 -7.09 4.85 -8.59
CA ASN A 150 -6.30 5.21 -7.41
C ASN A 150 -7.17 5.86 -6.32
N GLY A 151 -8.11 6.73 -6.71
CA GLY A 151 -8.97 7.42 -5.77
C GLY A 151 -9.93 6.48 -5.01
N PRO A 152 -10.72 5.63 -5.68
CA PRO A 152 -11.59 4.66 -5.01
C PRO A 152 -10.86 3.67 -4.11
N ILE A 153 -9.67 3.20 -4.52
CA ILE A 153 -8.82 2.34 -3.68
C ILE A 153 -8.50 3.02 -2.35
N TRP A 154 -7.91 4.21 -2.40
CA TRP A 154 -7.50 4.92 -1.18
C TRP A 154 -8.67 5.46 -0.37
N ALA A 155 -9.79 5.80 -1.00
CA ALA A 155 -11.00 6.17 -0.29
C ALA A 155 -11.55 4.99 0.52
N LEU A 156 -11.60 3.80 -0.07
CA LEU A 156 -12.06 2.59 0.62
C LEU A 156 -11.12 2.23 1.78
N ILE A 157 -9.80 2.24 1.55
CA ILE A 157 -8.79 2.00 2.60
C ILE A 157 -8.93 3.03 3.74
N ALA A 158 -9.10 4.31 3.42
CA ALA A 158 -9.26 5.37 4.42
C ALA A 158 -10.53 5.18 5.26
N LEU A 159 -11.67 4.90 4.61
CA LEU A 159 -12.93 4.63 5.31
C LEU A 159 -12.82 3.43 6.24
N ASP A 160 -12.18 2.34 5.79
CA ASP A 160 -12.07 1.11 6.57
C ASP A 160 -11.02 1.19 7.67
N SER A 161 -10.10 2.17 7.61
CA SER A 161 -8.99 2.21 8.54
C SER A 161 -9.39 2.37 10.00
N GLY A 162 -10.38 3.22 10.27
CA GLY A 162 -10.97 3.40 11.59
C GLY A 162 -12.46 3.08 11.62
N ASN A 163 -12.96 2.26 10.69
CA ASN A 163 -14.41 2.02 10.51
C ASN A 163 -15.22 3.32 10.40
N TYR A 164 -14.72 4.29 9.63
CA TYR A 164 -15.40 5.57 9.46
C TYR A 164 -16.73 5.41 8.70
N PRO A 165 -17.77 6.19 9.04
CA PRO A 165 -19.02 6.18 8.29
C PRO A 165 -18.79 6.81 6.91
N ALA A 166 -19.20 6.10 5.86
CA ALA A 166 -19.28 6.66 4.52
C ALA A 166 -20.51 7.57 4.41
N SER A 167 -20.47 8.56 3.53
CA SER A 167 -21.59 9.49 3.30
C SER A 167 -21.66 9.92 1.83
N GLY A 168 -22.77 10.57 1.45
CA GLY A 168 -22.99 11.06 0.09
C GLY A 168 -23.09 9.93 -0.94
N THR A 169 -22.54 10.16 -2.14
CA THR A 169 -22.59 9.21 -3.26
C THR A 169 -21.45 8.19 -3.23
N ALA A 170 -20.34 8.49 -2.55
CA ALA A 170 -19.19 7.59 -2.40
C ALA A 170 -19.35 6.61 -1.23
N THR A 171 -20.40 5.79 -1.28
CA THR A 171 -20.59 4.71 -0.29
C THR A 171 -19.55 3.60 -0.48
N ARG A 172 -19.30 2.79 0.56
CA ARG A 172 -18.45 1.57 0.43
C ARG A 172 -18.91 0.70 -0.74
N GLN A 173 -20.22 0.50 -0.85
CA GLN A 173 -20.82 -0.25 -1.95
C GLN A 173 -20.44 0.37 -3.31
N ALA A 174 -20.62 1.68 -3.47
CA ALA A 174 -20.32 2.37 -4.73
C ALA A 174 -18.83 2.32 -5.10
N LEU A 175 -17.93 2.41 -4.11
CA LEU A 175 -16.49 2.27 -4.31
C LEU A 175 -16.13 0.85 -4.74
N ILE A 176 -16.69 -0.18 -4.10
CA ILE A 176 -16.49 -1.58 -4.48
C ILE A 176 -17.06 -1.85 -5.86
N GLU A 177 -18.29 -1.42 -6.16
CA GLU A 177 -18.91 -1.49 -7.49
C GLU A 177 -18.00 -0.90 -8.55
N LYS A 178 -17.45 0.28 -8.26
CA LYS A 178 -16.53 0.95 -9.18
C LYS A 178 -15.31 0.07 -9.44
N LEU A 179 -14.66 -0.43 -8.39
CA LEU A 179 -13.47 -1.29 -8.50
C LEU A 179 -13.76 -2.59 -9.26
N LEU A 180 -14.90 -3.24 -9.02
CA LEU A 180 -15.30 -4.44 -9.74
C LEU A 180 -15.57 -4.16 -11.22
N ASN A 181 -16.20 -3.03 -11.55
CA ASN A 181 -16.52 -2.65 -12.93
C ASN A 181 -15.29 -2.32 -13.78
N VAL A 182 -14.23 -1.80 -13.14
CA VAL A 182 -12.99 -1.36 -13.81
C VAL A 182 -11.86 -2.37 -13.72
N GLN A 183 -12.12 -3.58 -13.21
CA GLN A 183 -11.14 -4.67 -13.25
C GLN A 183 -10.74 -4.93 -14.71
N THR A 184 -9.44 -5.01 -14.96
CA THR A 184 -8.90 -5.22 -16.29
C THR A 184 -9.26 -6.61 -16.81
N THR A 185 -9.28 -6.77 -18.14
CA THR A 185 -9.71 -8.04 -18.75
C THR A 185 -8.76 -9.20 -18.43
N ASP A 186 -7.51 -8.89 -18.11
CA ASP A 186 -6.50 -9.85 -17.64
C ASP A 186 -6.53 -10.06 -16.12
N GLY A 187 -7.50 -9.47 -15.40
CA GLY A 187 -7.83 -9.83 -14.02
C GLY A 187 -7.23 -8.95 -12.92
N GLY A 188 -6.54 -7.86 -13.24
CA GLY A 188 -5.98 -6.93 -12.25
C GLY A 188 -6.62 -5.54 -12.30
N TRP A 189 -5.84 -4.54 -11.91
CA TRP A 189 -6.23 -3.13 -11.98
C TRP A 189 -5.09 -2.29 -12.55
N ALA A 190 -5.43 -1.17 -13.16
CA ALA A 190 -4.52 -0.09 -13.53
C ALA A 190 -5.14 1.25 -13.16
N VAL A 191 -4.35 2.33 -13.12
CA VAL A 191 -4.89 3.69 -12.90
C VAL A 191 -5.96 3.99 -13.96
N THR A 192 -5.60 3.72 -15.21
CA THR A 192 -6.45 3.77 -16.41
C THR A 192 -5.96 2.71 -17.41
N GLY A 193 -6.84 2.20 -18.28
CA GLY A 193 -6.47 1.25 -19.33
C GLY A 193 -7.04 -0.14 -19.09
N SER A 194 -6.60 -1.12 -19.89
CA SER A 194 -7.20 -2.46 -19.95
C SER A 194 -6.26 -3.60 -19.57
N LYS A 195 -5.03 -3.29 -19.15
CA LYS A 195 -4.03 -4.27 -18.70
C LYS A 195 -3.71 -4.04 -17.24
N ALA A 196 -3.51 -5.11 -16.49
CA ALA A 196 -3.13 -5.05 -15.09
C ALA A 196 -1.76 -4.36 -14.93
N ASP A 197 -1.70 -3.43 -13.98
CA ASP A 197 -0.50 -2.81 -13.45
C ASP A 197 -0.20 -3.41 -12.07
N THR A 198 1.07 -3.65 -11.75
CA THR A 198 1.41 -4.34 -10.50
C THR A 198 0.99 -3.52 -9.27
N ASP A 199 1.38 -2.25 -9.21
CA ASP A 199 1.13 -1.40 -8.06
C ASP A 199 -0.37 -1.29 -7.79
N MET A 200 -1.12 -0.94 -8.83
CA MET A 200 -2.57 -0.77 -8.75
C MET A 200 -3.30 -2.07 -8.40
N THR A 201 -2.82 -3.21 -8.90
CA THR A 201 -3.39 -4.51 -8.54
C THR A 201 -3.10 -4.84 -7.08
N GLY A 202 -1.87 -4.65 -6.61
CA GLY A 202 -1.49 -4.84 -5.20
C GLY A 202 -2.30 -3.94 -4.26
N MET A 203 -2.48 -2.68 -4.60
CA MET A 203 -3.28 -1.73 -3.82
C MET A 203 -4.78 -2.06 -3.81
N ALA A 204 -5.33 -2.51 -4.94
CA ALA A 204 -6.73 -2.95 -5.00
C ALA A 204 -6.98 -4.18 -4.10
N LEU A 205 -6.02 -5.11 -4.03
CA LEU A 205 -6.09 -6.25 -3.10
C LEU A 205 -6.17 -5.78 -1.63
N GLN A 206 -5.40 -4.76 -1.26
CA GLN A 206 -5.43 -4.20 0.09
C GLN A 206 -6.81 -3.63 0.44
N ALA A 207 -7.40 -2.86 -0.49
CA ALA A 207 -8.72 -2.25 -0.33
C ALA A 207 -9.86 -3.28 -0.27
N LEU A 208 -9.77 -4.35 -1.07
CA LEU A 208 -10.83 -5.35 -1.21
C LEU A 208 -10.74 -6.50 -0.21
N ALA A 209 -9.58 -6.72 0.42
CA ALA A 209 -9.37 -7.78 1.40
C ALA A 209 -10.46 -7.89 2.49
N PRO A 210 -11.00 -6.80 3.08
CA PRO A 210 -12.05 -6.89 4.11
C PRO A 210 -13.36 -7.53 3.64
N TYR A 211 -13.60 -7.55 2.34
CA TYR A 211 -14.89 -7.90 1.75
C TYR A 211 -14.90 -9.29 1.12
N CYS A 212 -13.76 -9.96 1.06
CA CYS A 212 -13.60 -11.26 0.40
C CYS A 212 -14.33 -12.42 1.09
N GLU A 213 -14.73 -12.28 2.35
CA GLU A 213 -15.50 -13.29 3.09
C GLU A 213 -17.00 -13.08 2.95
N SER A 214 -17.45 -11.82 2.89
CA SER A 214 -18.87 -11.45 2.86
C SER A 214 -19.43 -11.26 1.44
N ASN A 215 -18.57 -11.14 0.42
CA ASN A 215 -18.98 -10.84 -0.94
C ASN A 215 -18.28 -11.73 -1.99
N GLU A 216 -19.06 -12.60 -2.63
CA GLU A 216 -18.55 -13.57 -3.62
C GLU A 216 -17.99 -12.91 -4.89
N GLN A 217 -18.53 -11.76 -5.30
CA GLN A 217 -18.02 -11.04 -6.47
C GLN A 217 -16.67 -10.40 -6.19
N VAL A 218 -16.48 -9.86 -4.98
CA VAL A 218 -15.19 -9.37 -4.52
C VAL A 218 -14.18 -10.51 -4.44
N ARG A 219 -14.56 -11.64 -3.82
CA ARG A 219 -13.73 -12.86 -3.81
C ARG A 219 -13.28 -13.26 -5.21
N ALA A 220 -14.22 -13.38 -6.15
CA ALA A 220 -13.91 -13.79 -7.51
C ALA A 220 -13.01 -12.79 -8.26
N ALA A 221 -13.15 -11.49 -8.00
CA ALA A 221 -12.26 -10.47 -8.57
C ALA A 221 -10.85 -10.57 -7.97
N VAL A 222 -10.75 -10.72 -6.65
CA VAL A 222 -9.49 -10.88 -5.92
C VAL A 222 -8.73 -12.14 -6.35
N ASP A 223 -9.42 -13.27 -6.52
CA ASP A 223 -8.79 -14.52 -6.96
C ASP A 223 -8.16 -14.38 -8.36
N LYS A 224 -8.85 -13.72 -9.30
CA LYS A 224 -8.28 -13.39 -10.62
C LYS A 224 -7.04 -12.50 -10.53
N ALA A 225 -7.05 -11.54 -9.61
CA ALA A 225 -5.94 -10.64 -9.42
C ALA A 225 -4.72 -11.34 -8.80
N ILE A 226 -4.95 -12.28 -7.87
CA ILE A 226 -3.89 -13.13 -7.33
C ILE A 226 -3.27 -13.97 -8.46
N ASP A 227 -4.09 -14.61 -9.29
CA ASP A 227 -3.61 -15.37 -10.45
C ASP A 227 -2.83 -14.48 -11.42
N ARG A 228 -3.33 -13.26 -11.67
CA ARG A 228 -2.66 -12.31 -12.55
C ARG A 228 -1.31 -11.85 -11.99
N LEU A 229 -1.23 -11.50 -10.71
CA LEU A 229 0.04 -11.15 -10.06
C LEU A 229 1.03 -12.33 -10.09
N SER A 230 0.56 -13.56 -9.83
CA SER A 230 1.40 -14.75 -9.95
C SER A 230 2.01 -14.91 -11.35
N GLN A 231 1.27 -14.55 -12.41
CA GLN A 231 1.78 -14.55 -13.79
C GLN A 231 2.72 -13.38 -14.10
N MET A 232 2.52 -12.22 -13.45
CA MET A 232 3.34 -11.02 -13.65
C MET A 232 4.68 -11.08 -12.90
N GLN A 233 4.77 -11.91 -11.87
CA GLN A 233 6.00 -12.10 -11.10
C GLN A 233 7.11 -12.70 -11.99
N GLN A 234 8.28 -12.07 -11.96
CA GLN A 234 9.45 -12.48 -12.72
C GLN A 234 10.12 -13.73 -12.12
N GLU A 235 11.01 -14.38 -12.88
CA GLU A 235 11.70 -15.60 -12.43
C GLU A 235 12.49 -15.40 -11.12
N ASP A 236 13.05 -14.21 -10.89
CA ASP A 236 13.77 -13.86 -9.66
C ASP A 236 12.83 -13.48 -8.50
N GLY A 237 11.51 -13.53 -8.71
CA GLY A 237 10.50 -13.17 -7.74
C GLY A 237 10.10 -11.69 -7.74
N SER A 238 10.74 -10.85 -8.56
CA SER A 238 10.46 -9.41 -8.63
C SER A 238 9.18 -9.08 -9.40
N PHE A 239 8.77 -7.81 -9.31
CA PHE A 239 7.66 -7.25 -10.05
C PHE A 239 8.06 -5.93 -10.70
N CYS A 240 7.49 -5.66 -11.88
CA CYS A 240 7.83 -4.49 -12.67
C CYS A 240 6.75 -3.41 -12.60
N ALA A 241 7.18 -2.14 -12.64
CA ALA A 241 6.35 -1.00 -12.96
C ALA A 241 6.45 -0.69 -14.47
N ASP A 242 5.33 -0.34 -15.10
CA ASP A 242 5.31 0.19 -16.47
C ASP A 242 5.04 1.69 -16.45
N TYR A 243 5.99 2.47 -16.97
CA TYR A 243 5.88 3.93 -17.02
C TYR A 243 5.25 4.46 -18.31
N GLY A 244 4.68 3.57 -19.14
CA GLY A 244 4.02 3.91 -20.39
C GLY A 244 4.95 4.02 -21.59
N ASP A 245 6.23 3.66 -21.43
CA ASP A 245 7.21 3.56 -22.51
C ASP A 245 7.28 2.15 -23.13
N GLY A 246 6.53 1.19 -22.56
CA GLY A 246 6.49 -0.19 -23.01
C GLY A 246 7.66 -1.04 -22.52
N ASN A 247 8.49 -0.53 -21.61
CA ASN A 247 9.60 -1.25 -20.99
C ASN A 247 9.40 -1.34 -19.47
N PRO A 248 8.62 -2.32 -18.98
CA PRO A 248 8.44 -2.48 -17.55
C PRO A 248 9.77 -2.79 -16.84
N ILE A 249 10.05 -2.08 -15.74
CA ILE A 249 11.31 -2.22 -14.97
C ILE A 249 10.99 -2.73 -13.57
N PRO A 250 11.75 -3.70 -13.02
CA PRO A 250 11.61 -4.14 -11.64
C PRO A 250 11.83 -2.99 -10.65
N THR A 251 10.92 -2.81 -9.68
CA THR A 251 11.07 -1.79 -8.63
C THR A 251 10.76 -2.36 -7.25
N SER A 252 11.34 -1.77 -6.22
CA SER A 252 11.06 -2.16 -4.83
C SER A 252 9.60 -1.90 -4.44
N GLU A 253 9.04 -0.81 -4.96
CA GLU A 253 7.72 -0.29 -4.63
C GLU A 253 6.61 -1.19 -5.18
N SER A 254 6.76 -1.65 -6.42
CA SER A 254 5.81 -2.62 -7.01
C SER A 254 5.79 -3.93 -6.20
N ILE A 255 6.95 -4.40 -5.73
CA ILE A 255 7.02 -5.59 -4.87
C ILE A 255 6.37 -5.30 -3.50
N ALA A 256 6.61 -4.10 -2.93
CA ALA A 256 6.04 -3.68 -1.65
C ALA A 256 4.50 -3.63 -1.68
N GLN A 257 3.89 -3.13 -2.76
CA GLN A 257 2.44 -3.13 -2.94
C GLN A 257 1.86 -4.53 -3.00
N VAL A 258 2.53 -5.45 -3.72
CA VAL A 258 2.12 -6.86 -3.79
C VAL A 258 2.22 -7.52 -2.42
N ILE A 259 3.35 -7.40 -1.73
CA ILE A 259 3.54 -7.98 -0.38
C ILE A 259 2.47 -7.47 0.59
N THR A 260 2.16 -6.18 0.55
CA THR A 260 1.13 -5.57 1.40
C THR A 260 -0.26 -6.15 1.11
N GLY A 261 -0.61 -6.29 -0.17
CA GLY A 261 -1.88 -6.90 -0.60
C GLY A 261 -1.99 -8.39 -0.26
N LEU A 262 -0.93 -9.17 -0.48
CA LEU A 262 -0.89 -10.59 -0.10
C LEU A 262 -1.03 -10.78 1.40
N SER A 263 -0.31 -9.98 2.19
CA SER A 263 -0.39 -10.01 3.66
C SER A 263 -1.81 -9.66 4.14
N ALA A 264 -2.48 -8.70 3.50
CA ALA A 264 -3.87 -8.34 3.82
C ALA A 264 -4.86 -9.48 3.56
N LEU A 265 -4.55 -10.38 2.63
CA LEU A 265 -5.35 -11.55 2.26
C LEU A 265 -4.95 -12.82 3.02
N GLY A 266 -3.97 -12.74 3.91
CA GLY A 266 -3.46 -13.91 4.63
C GLY A 266 -2.59 -14.85 3.78
N ILE A 267 -2.04 -14.36 2.67
CA ILE A 267 -1.16 -15.11 1.76
C ILE A 267 0.29 -14.79 2.12
N ASP A 268 1.08 -15.83 2.40
CA ASP A 268 2.49 -15.65 2.79
C ASP A 268 3.37 -15.38 1.56
N PRO A 269 3.92 -14.15 1.39
CA PRO A 269 4.72 -13.78 0.22
C PRO A 269 6.09 -14.47 0.18
N ALA A 270 6.50 -15.16 1.26
CA ALA A 270 7.75 -15.89 1.33
C ALA A 270 7.60 -17.37 0.93
N THR A 271 6.41 -17.95 1.10
CA THR A 271 6.23 -19.42 1.00
C THR A 271 5.05 -19.87 0.14
N ASP A 272 4.09 -19.01 -0.18
CA ASP A 272 2.97 -19.41 -1.05
C ASP A 272 3.49 -19.75 -2.45
N SER A 273 3.20 -20.96 -2.93
CA SER A 273 3.75 -21.48 -4.18
C SER A 273 3.39 -20.65 -5.41
N ARG A 274 2.34 -19.82 -5.36
CA ARG A 274 2.01 -18.88 -6.44
C ARG A 274 3.05 -17.77 -6.54
N PHE A 275 3.67 -17.39 -5.42
CA PHE A 275 4.59 -16.27 -5.29
C PHE A 275 6.05 -16.66 -5.02
N VAL A 276 6.37 -17.94 -5.22
CA VAL A 276 7.73 -18.49 -5.18
C VAL A 276 8.09 -18.96 -6.59
N LYS A 277 9.06 -18.29 -7.22
CA LYS A 277 9.61 -18.65 -8.53
C LYS A 277 10.99 -19.29 -8.38
N SER A 278 11.59 -19.71 -9.48
CA SER A 278 12.88 -20.42 -9.49
C SER A 278 14.03 -19.64 -8.85
N GLY A 279 14.03 -18.31 -9.01
CA GLY A 279 15.04 -17.40 -8.47
C GLY A 279 14.65 -16.69 -7.18
N GLY A 280 13.50 -17.01 -6.59
CA GLY A 280 13.12 -16.52 -5.27
C GLY A 280 11.63 -16.24 -5.07
N SER A 281 11.29 -15.91 -3.82
CA SER A 281 9.96 -15.45 -3.42
C SER A 281 9.79 -13.94 -3.64
N ALA A 282 8.55 -13.45 -3.53
CA ALA A 282 8.28 -12.00 -3.55
C ALA A 282 8.98 -11.29 -2.37
N LEU A 283 8.98 -11.90 -1.18
CA LEU A 283 9.70 -11.36 -0.02
C LEU A 283 11.21 -11.29 -0.27
N GLU A 284 11.80 -12.38 -0.77
CA GLU A 284 13.23 -12.42 -1.10
C GLU A 284 13.60 -11.37 -2.15
N ALA A 285 12.72 -11.14 -3.13
CA ALA A 285 12.93 -10.09 -4.13
C ALA A 285 12.96 -8.69 -3.53
N LEU A 286 12.04 -8.35 -2.62
CA LEU A 286 12.06 -7.06 -1.93
C LEU A 286 13.37 -6.86 -1.14
N LEU A 287 13.82 -7.89 -0.42
CA LEU A 287 15.02 -7.80 0.43
C LEU A 287 16.30 -7.56 -0.37
N ARG A 288 16.35 -7.83 -1.68
CA ARG A 288 17.49 -7.47 -2.54
C ARG A 288 17.65 -5.97 -2.73
N TYR A 289 16.58 -5.19 -2.55
CA TYR A 289 16.62 -3.73 -2.62
C TYR A 289 17.04 -3.06 -1.30
N TYR A 290 17.23 -3.84 -0.24
CA TYR A 290 17.69 -3.31 1.04
C TYR A 290 19.06 -2.61 0.92
N VAL A 291 19.24 -1.56 1.71
CA VAL A 291 20.51 -0.82 1.84
C VAL A 291 21.05 -1.05 3.25
N ASP A 292 22.34 -1.40 3.35
CA ASP A 292 22.99 -1.62 4.64
C ASP A 292 22.79 -0.43 5.59
N GLY A 293 22.40 -0.74 6.82
CA GLY A 293 22.03 0.27 7.83
C GLY A 293 20.60 0.80 7.71
N GLY A 294 19.73 0.18 6.91
CA GLY A 294 18.30 0.50 6.82
C GLY A 294 17.88 1.08 5.47
N GLY A 295 16.60 0.96 5.13
CA GLY A 295 16.03 1.55 3.92
C GLY A 295 16.20 0.71 2.67
N PHE A 296 15.64 1.23 1.58
CA PHE A 296 15.54 0.53 0.30
C PHE A 296 15.91 1.47 -0.85
N ARG A 297 16.42 0.90 -1.93
CA ARG A 297 16.65 1.57 -3.22
C ARG A 297 15.46 1.35 -4.15
N HIS A 298 15.22 2.28 -5.06
CA HIS A 298 14.17 2.15 -6.08
C HIS A 298 14.51 1.05 -7.12
N LEU A 299 15.72 1.11 -7.68
CA LEU A 299 16.30 0.16 -8.64
C LEU A 299 17.51 -0.53 -8.02
N LEU A 300 17.83 -1.77 -8.43
CA LEU A 300 18.92 -2.56 -7.85
C LEU A 300 20.29 -1.85 -7.89
N ASP A 301 20.56 -1.09 -8.95
CA ASP A 301 21.78 -0.30 -9.16
C ASP A 301 21.68 1.14 -8.62
N GLY A 302 20.57 1.48 -7.97
CA GLY A 302 20.33 2.79 -7.37
C GLY A 302 20.83 2.92 -5.92
N GLU A 303 20.72 4.15 -5.42
CA GLU A 303 20.97 4.51 -4.04
C GLU A 303 19.72 4.38 -3.17
N ARG A 304 19.87 4.56 -1.86
CA ARG A 304 18.75 4.64 -0.92
C ARG A 304 17.76 5.72 -1.36
N ASP A 305 16.50 5.33 -1.54
CA ASP A 305 15.41 6.20 -1.96
C ASP A 305 14.35 6.32 -0.85
N GLY A 306 13.76 7.51 -0.69
CA GLY A 306 12.81 7.80 0.38
C GLY A 306 11.48 7.06 0.21
N MET A 307 10.93 7.02 -1.00
CA MET A 307 9.69 6.32 -1.31
C MET A 307 9.88 4.81 -1.16
N ALA A 308 10.91 4.27 -1.81
CA ALA A 308 11.29 2.87 -1.70
C ALA A 308 11.45 2.45 -0.23
N THR A 309 12.14 3.30 0.56
CA THR A 309 12.36 3.05 1.98
C THR A 309 11.05 2.95 2.75
N GLU A 310 10.15 3.92 2.61
CA GLU A 310 8.89 3.94 3.36
C GLU A 310 7.93 2.85 2.90
N GLN A 311 7.85 2.59 1.59
CA GLN A 311 7.02 1.51 1.05
C GLN A 311 7.53 0.13 1.41
N GLY A 312 8.84 -0.11 1.24
CA GLY A 312 9.49 -1.34 1.69
C GLY A 312 9.30 -1.56 3.19
N TYR A 313 9.39 -0.49 3.98
CA TYR A 313 9.19 -0.58 5.43
C TYR A 313 7.76 -0.96 5.80
N TYR A 314 6.73 -0.24 5.31
CA TYR A 314 5.36 -0.62 5.65
C TYR A 314 4.95 -1.97 5.07
N ALA A 315 5.57 -2.43 3.97
CA ALA A 315 5.33 -3.76 3.42
C ALA A 315 5.89 -4.84 4.37
N LEU A 316 7.08 -4.63 4.92
CA LEU A 316 7.60 -5.50 5.99
C LEU A 316 6.73 -5.40 7.25
N THR A 317 6.25 -4.22 7.63
CA THR A 317 5.26 -4.07 8.73
C THR A 317 4.02 -4.91 8.45
N ALA A 318 3.45 -4.85 7.24
CA ALA A 318 2.29 -5.63 6.84
C ALA A 318 2.55 -7.13 6.91
N TYR A 319 3.70 -7.58 6.41
CA TYR A 319 4.15 -8.97 6.47
C TYR A 319 4.27 -9.47 7.92
N PHE A 320 4.97 -8.73 8.79
CA PHE A 320 5.15 -9.14 10.18
C PHE A 320 3.84 -9.12 10.97
N ARG A 321 2.94 -8.16 10.70
CA ARG A 321 1.58 -8.15 11.27
C ARG A 321 0.77 -9.36 10.84
N PHE A 322 0.83 -9.75 9.56
CA PHE A 322 0.23 -10.98 9.07
C PHE A 322 0.80 -12.21 9.79
N ARG A 323 2.12 -12.34 9.88
CA ARG A 323 2.79 -13.47 10.54
C ARG A 323 2.45 -13.59 12.03
N SER A 324 2.21 -12.46 12.70
CA SER A 324 1.83 -12.42 14.12
C SER A 324 0.33 -12.52 14.37
N GLY A 325 -0.51 -12.63 13.32
CA GLY A 325 -1.96 -12.61 13.44
C GLY A 325 -2.52 -11.27 13.95
N ALA A 326 -1.77 -10.18 13.80
CA ALA A 326 -2.25 -8.84 14.12
C ALA A 326 -3.20 -8.33 13.02
N LYS A 327 -3.97 -7.27 13.32
CA LYS A 327 -4.79 -6.61 12.31
C LYS A 327 -3.93 -6.15 11.13
N ARG A 328 -4.51 -6.19 9.92
CA ARG A 328 -3.86 -5.77 8.66
C ARG A 328 -3.29 -4.36 8.78
N LEU A 329 -2.31 -4.01 7.93
CA LEU A 329 -1.60 -2.73 8.01
C LEU A 329 -2.55 -1.53 8.18
N TYR A 330 -3.56 -1.45 7.30
CA TYR A 330 -4.54 -0.37 7.28
C TYR A 330 -5.80 -0.64 8.12
N ASP A 331 -6.01 -1.82 8.69
CA ASP A 331 -7.08 -2.03 9.68
C ASP A 331 -6.56 -1.54 11.03
N MET A 332 -6.91 -0.31 11.40
CA MET A 332 -6.44 0.40 12.59
C MET A 332 -7.53 0.47 13.68
N THR A 333 -8.52 -0.42 13.62
CA THR A 333 -9.58 -0.53 14.63
C THR A 333 -9.08 -1.05 15.98
N ASP A 334 -7.83 -1.52 16.05
CA ASP A 334 -7.08 -1.74 17.30
C ASP A 334 -6.57 -0.45 17.95
N VAL A 335 -6.63 0.69 17.25
CA VAL A 335 -6.24 2.02 17.72
C VAL A 335 -7.45 2.92 17.88
N LEU A 336 -8.31 2.99 16.86
CA LEU A 336 -9.52 3.81 16.83
C LEU A 336 -10.60 3.09 16.01
N ASP A 337 -11.77 2.91 16.61
CA ASP A 337 -12.94 2.31 15.95
C ASP A 337 -14.14 3.25 16.03
N LYS A 338 -14.63 3.69 14.87
CA LYS A 338 -15.79 4.57 14.74
C LYS A 338 -17.10 3.82 14.51
N GLY A 339 -17.07 2.48 14.53
CA GLY A 339 -18.26 1.62 14.53
C GLY A 339 -19.03 1.62 13.22
N GLY A 340 -18.49 2.16 12.13
CA GLY A 340 -19.04 1.97 10.79
C GLY A 340 -18.80 0.54 10.31
N ASP A 341 -19.86 -0.16 9.90
CA ASP A 341 -19.76 -1.56 9.51
C ASP A 341 -19.17 -1.71 8.09
N PRO A 342 -18.02 -2.41 7.90
CA PRO A 342 -17.52 -2.76 6.57
C PRO A 342 -18.37 -3.86 5.91
N THR A 343 -19.17 -4.60 6.67
CA THR A 343 -19.82 -5.85 6.26
C THR A 343 -21.33 -5.74 6.03
N ASP A 344 -21.93 -4.57 6.24
CA ASP A 344 -23.35 -4.28 5.95
C ASP A 344 -23.70 -4.21 4.44
N LEU A 345 -22.86 -4.80 3.59
CA LEU A 345 -23.07 -4.87 2.15
C LEU A 345 -23.86 -6.11 1.78
N PRO A 346 -24.78 -6.03 0.79
CA PRO A 346 -25.45 -7.20 0.28
C PRO A 346 -24.43 -8.18 -0.31
N ALA A 347 -24.63 -9.49 -0.07
CA ALA A 347 -23.76 -10.57 -0.55
C ALA A 347 -23.59 -10.57 -2.08
N GLN A 348 -24.53 -9.97 -2.81
CA GLN A 348 -24.45 -9.73 -4.23
C GLN A 348 -24.64 -8.25 -4.52
N ILE A 349 -23.73 -7.71 -5.31
CA ILE A 349 -23.82 -6.35 -5.81
C ILE A 349 -24.26 -6.42 -7.28
N SER A 350 -25.20 -5.56 -7.67
CA SER A 350 -25.67 -5.48 -9.06
C SER A 350 -24.62 -4.79 -9.92
N VAL A 351 -23.59 -5.54 -10.32
CA VAL A 351 -22.53 -5.08 -11.23
C VAL A 351 -23.14 -4.92 -12.64
N LYS A 352 -23.72 -3.76 -12.93
CA LYS A 352 -24.00 -3.36 -14.32
C LYS A 352 -22.67 -3.04 -14.98
N ARG A 353 -22.13 -3.98 -15.75
CA ARG A 353 -21.03 -3.67 -16.68
C ARG A 353 -21.49 -2.55 -17.58
N GLU A 354 -21.00 -1.33 -17.35
CA GLU A 354 -21.11 -0.27 -18.33
C GLU A 354 -20.26 -0.67 -19.53
N THR A 355 -20.91 -1.14 -20.60
CA THR A 355 -20.27 -1.16 -21.91
C THR A 355 -20.00 0.30 -22.26
N GLN A 356 -18.78 0.78 -22.05
CA GLN A 356 -18.37 2.05 -22.64
C GLN A 356 -18.60 1.92 -24.14
N PRO A 357 -19.47 2.75 -24.76
CA PRO A 357 -19.52 2.81 -26.20
C PRO A 357 -18.13 3.26 -26.68
N ALA A 358 -17.63 2.63 -27.75
CA ALA A 358 -16.45 3.09 -28.45
C ALA A 358 -16.69 4.56 -28.87
N GLN A 359 -16.23 5.52 -28.06
CA GLN A 359 -16.38 6.93 -28.37
C GLN A 359 -15.40 7.29 -29.47
N SER A 360 -15.90 7.29 -30.70
CA SER A 360 -15.30 8.07 -31.77
C SER A 360 -15.33 9.56 -31.38
N GLY A 361 -14.17 10.17 -31.27
CA GLY A 361 -13.98 11.60 -31.59
C GLY A 361 -14.62 12.64 -30.65
N LYS A 362 -14.06 12.77 -29.45
CA LYS A 362 -13.50 14.05 -28.94
C LYS A 362 -12.74 13.72 -27.65
N LYS A 363 -11.42 13.53 -27.77
CA LYS A 363 -10.52 13.45 -26.61
C LYS A 363 -10.75 14.69 -25.76
N LYS A 364 -11.41 14.56 -24.61
CA LYS A 364 -11.06 15.41 -23.47
C LYS A 364 -9.63 15.04 -23.14
N SER A 365 -8.67 15.81 -23.65
CA SER A 365 -7.26 15.58 -23.38
C SER A 365 -7.04 15.78 -21.89
N VAL A 366 -6.98 14.67 -21.15
CA VAL A 366 -6.30 14.67 -19.87
C VAL A 366 -4.86 15.07 -20.19
N SER A 367 -4.39 16.19 -19.65
CA SER A 367 -3.09 16.72 -20.02
C SER A 367 -2.00 15.68 -19.69
N PRO A 368 -0.95 15.52 -20.52
CA PRO A 368 0.19 14.66 -20.20
C PRO A 368 0.82 14.96 -18.82
N LEU A 369 0.67 16.20 -18.33
CA LEU A 369 1.08 16.64 -16.99
C LEU A 369 0.29 15.97 -15.85
N LEU A 370 -0.97 15.56 -16.06
CA LEU A 370 -1.77 14.86 -15.05
C LEU A 370 -1.40 13.37 -14.97
N ILE A 371 -1.05 12.75 -16.11
CA ILE A 371 -0.56 11.36 -16.17
C ILE A 371 0.86 11.29 -15.57
N ALA A 372 1.72 12.26 -15.92
CA ALA A 372 2.99 12.45 -15.24
C ALA A 372 2.79 12.74 -13.75
N GLY A 373 1.75 13.48 -13.35
CA GLY A 373 1.39 13.74 -11.96
C GLY A 373 0.91 12.51 -11.17
N ILE A 374 0.29 11.52 -11.82
CA ILE A 374 -0.11 10.25 -11.19
C ILE A 374 1.07 9.27 -11.13
N ALA A 375 1.92 9.24 -12.15
CA ALA A 375 3.23 8.58 -12.09
C ALA A 375 4.18 9.26 -11.08
N LEU A 376 4.03 10.58 -10.84
CA LEU A 376 4.73 11.38 -9.81
C LEU A 376 4.05 11.32 -8.43
N MET A 377 2.95 10.58 -8.27
CA MET A 377 2.53 10.15 -6.93
C MET A 377 3.17 8.82 -6.54
N VAL A 378 3.62 8.03 -7.53
CA VAL A 378 4.57 6.91 -7.36
C VAL A 378 6.01 7.44 -7.25
N LEU A 379 6.37 8.50 -7.99
CA LEU A 379 7.65 9.21 -7.90
C LEU A 379 7.49 10.52 -7.13
N GLY A 380 7.71 10.52 -5.81
CA GLY A 380 7.72 11.77 -5.06
C GLY A 380 8.69 12.77 -5.69
N ALA A 381 8.23 14.01 -5.86
CA ALA A 381 8.99 15.06 -6.51
C ALA A 381 10.21 15.47 -5.66
N GLY A 382 11.31 14.75 -5.84
CA GLY A 382 12.66 15.15 -5.45
C GLY A 382 13.37 15.80 -6.62
N ALA A 383 12.95 17.00 -7.03
CA ALA A 383 13.80 17.96 -7.75
C ALA A 383 13.13 19.33 -7.82
N VAL A 384 13.64 20.27 -7.03
CA VAL A 384 13.46 21.70 -7.28
C VAL A 384 14.15 22.03 -8.60
N ALA A 385 13.38 22.27 -9.66
CA ALA A 385 13.87 22.94 -10.86
C ALA A 385 13.19 24.30 -10.97
N THR A 386 13.83 25.31 -10.36
CA THR A 386 13.63 26.73 -10.68
C THR A 386 13.77 26.93 -12.20
N LEU A 387 12.66 27.19 -12.89
CA LEU A 387 12.70 27.77 -14.23
C LEU A 387 12.31 29.24 -14.12
N VAL A 388 13.35 30.05 -14.13
CA VAL A 388 13.35 31.51 -14.19
C VAL A 388 12.56 31.98 -15.41
N ILE A 389 11.65 32.91 -15.15
CA ILE A 389 10.93 33.72 -16.13
C ILE A 389 11.96 34.50 -16.98
N ILE A 390 11.95 34.28 -18.29
CA ILE A 390 12.43 35.30 -19.24
C ILE A 390 11.26 35.67 -20.14
N GLN A 391 10.57 36.74 -19.74
CA GLN A 391 9.84 37.58 -20.68
C GLN A 391 10.86 38.12 -21.69
N ARG A 392 10.71 37.75 -22.97
CA ARG A 392 11.18 38.59 -24.06
C ARG A 392 9.97 39.08 -24.85
N HIS A 393 9.61 40.32 -24.52
CA HIS A 393 9.07 41.27 -25.47
C HIS A 393 9.92 41.27 -26.74
N THR A 394 9.31 40.97 -27.88
CA THR A 394 9.65 41.64 -29.14
C THR A 394 8.34 41.98 -29.84
N SER A 395 7.95 43.23 -29.69
CA SER A 395 7.09 43.93 -30.63
C SER A 395 7.94 44.37 -31.85
N LYS A 396 7.24 44.48 -32.99
CA LYS A 396 7.54 45.21 -34.25
C LYS A 396 8.10 44.44 -35.46
N ASN A 397 7.19 44.29 -36.42
CA ASN A 397 7.15 44.89 -37.77
C ASN A 397 7.90 44.28 -38.96
N GLU A 398 7.18 44.40 -40.09
CA GLU A 398 7.58 44.33 -41.53
C GLU A 398 7.79 42.90 -42.05
N GLU A 399 7.07 42.41 -43.08
CA GLU A 399 6.42 43.00 -44.26
C GLU A 399 5.09 42.31 -44.60
#